data_AF-A0A349B0F5-F1
#
_entry.id   AF-A0A349B0F5-F1
#
_cell.length_a   1.000
_cell.length_b   1.000
_cell.length_c   1.000
_cell.angle_alpha   90.00
_cell.angle_beta   90.00
_cell.angle_gamma   90.00
#
_symmetry.space_group_name_H-M   'P 1'
#
loop_
_entity.id
_entity.type
_entity.pdbx_description
1 polymer ?
#
loop_
_entity_poly.entity_id
_entity_poly.type
_entity_poly.pdbx_seq_one_letter_code
_entity_poly.pdbx_strand_id
1 'polypeptide(L)'
;LQPRFEHLRAQLAEPPPVDHLVVCHGDACAPNTLVGADGRWVGHVDLGSLGVADRWADLAVASMSLGWNFGPGWEDDLHEAYGIEPDDERIAYHRLLWNCC
;
A
#
# COMPACT_ATOMS: atom_id res chain seq x y z
N LEU A 1 16.47 3.59 14.59
CA LEU A 1 15.05 3.98 14.74
C LEU A 1 14.99 5.48 14.53
N GLN A 2 14.49 5.95 13.38
CA GLN A 2 14.54 7.39 13.04
C GLN A 2 13.52 8.17 13.89
N PRO A 3 13.94 9.21 14.64
CA PRO A 3 13.04 10.04 15.48
C PRO A 3 11.96 10.82 14.72
N ARG A 4 11.92 10.72 13.38
CA ARG A 4 11.15 11.59 12.50
C ARG A 4 9.64 11.28 12.47
N PHE A 5 9.23 10.10 12.92
CA PHE A 5 7.85 9.61 12.71
C PHE A 5 7.03 9.41 13.99
N GLU A 6 7.58 9.73 15.17
CA GLU A 6 6.84 9.63 16.45
C GLU A 6 5.55 10.46 16.43
N HIS A 7 5.58 11.63 15.79
CA HIS A 7 4.40 12.47 15.64
C HIS A 7 3.29 11.82 14.78
N LEU A 8 3.64 11.02 13.76
CA LEU A 8 2.66 10.35 12.91
C LEU A 8 2.00 9.18 13.66
N ARG A 9 2.76 8.46 14.48
CA ARG A 9 2.21 7.38 15.31
C ARG A 9 1.14 7.86 16.30
N ALA A 10 1.28 9.09 16.80
CA ALA A 10 0.26 9.70 17.65
C ALA A 10 -1.05 10.03 16.91
N GLN A 11 -1.05 10.04 15.58
CA GLN A 11 -2.23 10.27 14.75
C GLN A 11 -2.94 8.96 14.35
N LEU A 12 -2.33 7.80 14.61
CA LEU A 12 -2.98 6.51 14.35
C LEU A 12 -4.18 6.34 15.28
N ALA A 13 -5.36 6.23 14.69
CA ALA A 13 -6.56 5.79 15.37
C ALA A 13 -6.53 4.27 15.63
N GLU A 14 -7.58 3.75 16.26
CA GLU A 14 -7.82 2.30 16.24
C GLU A 14 -7.93 1.80 14.78
N PRO A 15 -7.33 0.65 14.44
CA PRO A 15 -7.47 0.09 13.10
C PRO A 15 -8.95 -0.19 12.79
N PRO A 16 -9.42 0.09 11.56
CA PRO A 16 -10.74 -0.34 11.16
C PRO A 16 -10.80 -1.89 11.16
N PRO A 17 -11.96 -2.52 11.37
CA PRO A 17 -12.08 -3.97 11.43
C PRO A 17 -11.49 -4.63 10.20
N VAL A 18 -10.70 -5.70 10.35
CA VAL A 18 -10.10 -6.40 9.20
C VAL A 18 -11.17 -6.75 8.18
N ASP A 19 -10.94 -6.34 6.94
CA ASP A 19 -11.76 -6.61 5.77
C ASP A 19 -11.41 -7.99 5.21
N HIS A 20 -10.13 -8.24 4.90
CA HIS A 20 -9.67 -9.56 4.44
C HIS A 20 -8.18 -9.77 4.72
N LEU A 21 -7.84 -10.82 5.47
CA LEU A 21 -6.45 -11.25 5.64
C LEU A 21 -5.92 -11.94 4.38
N VAL A 22 -4.82 -11.41 3.84
CA VAL A 22 -4.09 -11.97 2.70
C VAL A 22 -2.59 -11.93 2.97
N VAL A 23 -1.78 -12.52 2.08
CA VAL A 23 -0.33 -12.29 2.09
C VAL A 23 -0.08 -10.92 1.47
N CYS A 24 0.41 -9.99 2.28
CA CYS A 24 0.78 -8.65 1.89
C CYS A 24 2.30 -8.51 1.83
N HIS A 25 2.78 -7.80 0.81
CA HIS A 25 4.17 -7.38 0.64
C HIS A 25 4.64 -6.51 1.81
N GLY A 26 3.77 -5.63 2.32
CA GLY A 26 4.06 -4.70 3.41
C GLY A 26 4.80 -3.42 2.96
N ASP A 27 5.17 -3.33 1.68
CA ASP A 27 5.70 -2.12 1.04
C ASP A 27 5.43 -2.17 -0.48
N ALA A 28 4.16 -2.34 -0.85
CA ALA A 28 3.71 -2.56 -2.23
C ALA A 28 3.78 -1.29 -3.11
N CYS A 29 4.88 -0.55 -3.06
CA CYS A 29 5.11 0.61 -3.90
C CYS A 29 5.58 0.22 -5.32
N ALA A 30 5.41 1.13 -6.27
CA ALA A 30 5.78 0.94 -7.68
C ALA A 30 7.22 0.46 -7.90
N PRO A 31 8.27 1.01 -7.24
CA PRO A 31 9.64 0.52 -7.44
C PRO A 31 9.88 -0.90 -6.91
N ASN A 32 9.03 -1.41 -6.01
CA ASN A 32 9.11 -2.77 -5.48
C ASN A 32 8.33 -3.80 -6.32
N THR A 33 7.69 -3.37 -7.41
CA THR A 33 7.04 -4.24 -8.39
C THR A 33 7.80 -4.21 -9.71
N LEU A 34 8.43 -5.32 -10.06
CA LEU A 34 9.25 -5.41 -11.27
C LEU A 34 8.38 -5.78 -12.48
N VAL A 35 8.38 -4.91 -13.48
CA VAL A 35 7.70 -5.12 -14.76
C VAL A 35 8.75 -5.29 -15.86
N GLY A 36 8.61 -6.37 -16.63
CA GLY A 36 9.49 -6.71 -17.75
C GLY A 36 9.30 -5.77 -18.94
N ALA A 37 10.25 -5.82 -19.88
CA ALA A 37 10.18 -5.02 -21.11
C ALA A 37 8.94 -5.36 -21.99
N ASP A 38 8.31 -6.51 -21.75
CA ASP A 38 7.06 -6.94 -22.39
C ASP A 38 5.80 -6.50 -21.64
N GLY A 39 5.95 -5.69 -20.58
CA GLY A 39 4.85 -5.21 -19.75
C GLY A 39 4.31 -6.23 -18.75
N ARG A 40 4.92 -7.43 -18.65
CA ARG A 40 4.47 -8.46 -17.70
C ARG A 40 5.13 -8.29 -16.35
N TRP A 41 4.41 -8.67 -15.30
CA TRP A 41 4.98 -8.82 -13.97
C TRP A 41 6.11 -9.86 -13.98
N VAL A 42 7.23 -9.52 -13.32
CA VAL A 42 8.43 -10.37 -13.22
C VAL A 42 8.71 -10.77 -11.78
N GLY A 43 8.33 -9.94 -10.80
CA GLY A 43 8.60 -10.24 -9.39
C GLY A 43 8.40 -9.04 -8.47
N HIS A 44 8.63 -9.29 -7.18
CA HIS A 44 8.69 -8.29 -6.13
C HIS A 44 10.07 -8.32 -5.45
N VAL A 45 10.47 -7.16 -4.92
CA VAL A 45 11.70 -6.98 -4.14
C VAL A 45 11.36 -6.22 -2.85
N ASP A 46 12.30 -6.16 -1.90
CA ASP A 46 12.09 -5.52 -0.60
C ASP A 46 10.99 -6.18 0.26
N LEU A 47 11.13 -7.50 0.45
CA LEU A 47 10.16 -8.34 1.17
C LEU A 47 10.41 -8.38 2.69
N GLY A 48 11.07 -7.36 3.26
CA GLY A 48 11.41 -7.32 4.69
C GLY A 48 10.19 -7.33 5.62
N SER A 49 9.06 -6.83 5.12
CA SER A 49 7.77 -6.73 5.82
C SER A 49 6.71 -7.72 5.32
N LEU A 50 7.07 -8.68 4.47
CA LEU A 50 6.15 -9.66 3.90
C LEU A 50 5.46 -10.47 5.03
N GLY A 51 4.13 -10.52 5.00
CA GLY A 51 3.38 -11.21 6.05
C GLY A 51 1.88 -11.28 5.78
N VAL A 52 1.15 -11.90 6.71
CA VAL A 52 -0.32 -11.89 6.67
C VAL A 52 -0.82 -10.59 7.27
N ALA A 53 -1.58 -9.82 6.49
CA ALA A 53 -2.17 -8.55 6.93
C ALA A 53 -3.50 -8.31 6.21
N ASP A 54 -4.20 -7.25 6.59
CA ASP A 54 -5.35 -6.77 5.82
C ASP A 54 -4.90 -6.36 4.40
N ARG A 55 -5.69 -6.70 3.37
CA ARG A 55 -5.39 -6.38 1.97
C ARG A 55 -5.15 -4.89 1.71
N TRP A 56 -5.77 -4.01 2.50
CA TRP A 56 -5.56 -2.57 2.37
C TRP A 56 -4.16 -2.11 2.79
N ALA A 57 -3.39 -2.95 3.51
CA ALA A 57 -1.99 -2.67 3.79
C ALA A 57 -1.15 -2.51 2.52
N ASP A 58 -1.45 -3.28 1.47
CA ASP A 58 -0.79 -3.15 0.17
C ASP A 58 -1.56 -2.22 -0.78
N LEU A 59 -2.88 -2.36 -0.89
CA LEU A 59 -3.69 -1.59 -1.85
C LEU A 59 -3.59 -0.07 -1.63
N ALA A 60 -3.58 0.36 -0.36
CA ALA A 60 -3.50 1.77 -0.03
C ALA A 60 -2.12 2.37 -0.36
N VAL A 61 -1.06 1.58 -0.22
CA VAL A 61 0.33 1.98 -0.53
C VAL A 61 0.58 1.94 -2.04
N ALA A 62 0.09 0.90 -2.72
CA ALA A 62 0.21 0.76 -4.16
C ALA A 62 -0.48 1.91 -4.90
N SER A 63 -1.74 2.20 -4.57
CA SER A 63 -2.50 3.33 -5.16
C SER A 63 -1.79 4.68 -4.98
N MET A 64 -1.33 4.97 -3.76
CA MET A 64 -0.57 6.20 -3.45
C MET A 64 0.73 6.29 -4.25
N SER A 65 1.47 5.17 -4.33
CA SER A 65 2.75 5.11 -5.01
C SER A 65 2.62 5.34 -6.51
N LEU A 66 1.52 4.95 -7.16
CA LEU A 66 1.31 5.25 -8.58
C LEU A 66 1.29 6.75 -8.83
N GLY A 67 0.64 7.51 -7.95
CA GLY A 67 0.60 8.98 -7.97
C GLY A 67 1.99 9.61 -7.98
N TRP A 68 2.89 9.11 -7.13
CA TRP A 68 4.25 9.63 -6.99
C TRP A 68 5.17 9.27 -8.16
N ASN A 69 4.97 8.11 -8.77
CA ASN A 69 5.88 7.57 -9.78
C ASN A 69 5.42 7.87 -11.22
N PHE A 70 4.11 8.00 -11.46
CA PHE A 70 3.53 8.11 -12.80
C PHE A 70 2.59 9.32 -12.96
N GLY A 71 2.43 10.15 -11.92
CA GLY A 71 1.50 11.27 -11.92
C GLY A 71 0.10 10.89 -11.40
N PRO A 72 -0.82 11.86 -11.26
CA PRO A 72 -2.15 11.62 -10.71
C PRO A 72 -3.05 10.82 -11.67
N GLY A 73 -4.10 10.19 -11.13
CA GLY A 73 -5.18 9.57 -11.91
C GLY A 73 -5.20 8.04 -11.95
N TRP A 74 -4.23 7.37 -11.34
CA TRP A 74 -4.11 5.90 -11.40
C TRP A 74 -4.73 5.14 -10.21
N GLU A 75 -5.24 5.84 -9.20
CA GLU A 75 -5.80 5.18 -8.00
C GLU A 75 -7.04 4.37 -8.37
N ASP A 76 -7.95 4.96 -9.14
CA ASP A 76 -9.20 4.31 -9.58
C ASP A 76 -8.89 3.13 -10.51
N ASP A 77 -7.96 3.29 -11.47
CA ASP A 77 -7.53 2.21 -12.37
C ASP A 77 -6.97 1.00 -11.60
N LEU A 78 -6.22 1.23 -10.51
CA LEU A 78 -5.69 0.15 -9.67
C LEU A 78 -6.81 -0.58 -8.93
N HIS A 79 -7.78 0.15 -8.35
CA HIS A 79 -8.90 -0.46 -7.64
C HIS A 79 -9.82 -1.23 -8.60
N GLU A 80 -10.08 -0.69 -9.80
CA GLU A 80 -10.84 -1.38 -10.86
C GLU A 80 -10.13 -2.65 -11.32
N ALA A 81 -8.81 -2.58 -11.60
CA ALA A 81 -8.03 -3.74 -12.03
C ALA A 81 -7.97 -4.84 -10.95
N TYR A 82 -7.95 -4.45 -9.68
CA TYR A 82 -8.03 -5.40 -8.56
C TYR A 82 -9.46 -5.94 -8.32
N GLY A 83 -10.49 -5.21 -8.77
CA GLY A 83 -11.90 -5.58 -8.61
C GLY A 83 -12.48 -5.23 -7.25
N ILE A 84 -12.11 -4.07 -6.69
CA ILE A 84 -12.57 -3.61 -5.37
C ILE A 84 -13.09 -2.18 -5.42
N GLU A 85 -14.14 -1.89 -4.66
CA GLU A 85 -14.59 -0.52 -4.42
C GLU A 85 -13.64 0.18 -3.42
N PRO A 86 -13.23 1.44 -3.68
CA PRO A 86 -12.40 2.20 -2.75
C PRO A 86 -13.03 2.33 -1.35
N ASP A 87 -12.24 2.13 -0.31
CA ASP A 87 -12.62 2.36 1.08
C ASP A 87 -11.75 3.46 1.68
N ASP A 88 -12.27 4.69 1.71
CA ASP A 88 -11.53 5.89 2.12
C ASP A 88 -10.97 5.80 3.56
N GLU A 89 -11.71 5.16 4.47
CA GLU A 89 -11.29 4.99 5.87
C GLU A 89 -10.06 4.08 5.94
N ARG A 90 -10.10 2.95 5.24
CA ARG A 90 -8.99 1.99 5.20
C ARG A 90 -7.80 2.51 4.44
N ILE A 91 -8.02 3.19 3.33
CA ILE A 91 -6.97 3.83 2.53
C ILE A 91 -6.23 4.85 3.40
N ALA A 92 -6.96 5.75 4.07
CA ALA A 92 -6.35 6.76 4.93
C ALA A 92 -5.56 6.12 6.09
N TYR A 93 -6.16 5.12 6.77
CA TYR A 93 -5.51 4.42 7.88
C TYR A 93 -4.20 3.74 7.44
N HIS A 94 -4.22 2.93 6.39
CA HIS A 94 -3.07 2.15 5.97
C HIS A 94 -1.96 3.02 5.35
N ARG A 95 -2.30 4.13 4.68
CA ARG A 95 -1.31 5.13 4.25
C ARG A 95 -0.62 5.79 5.44
N LEU A 96 -1.37 6.15 6.47
CA LEU A 96 -0.79 6.73 7.69
C LEU A 96 0.09 5.70 8.42
N LEU A 97 -0.37 4.46 8.54
CA LEU A 97 0.37 3.36 9.15
C LEU A 97 1.71 3.12 8.44
N TRP A 98 1.71 3.06 7.10
CA TRP A 98 2.94 2.91 6.32
C TRP A 98 3.91 4.07 6.55
N ASN A 99 3.44 5.32 6.62
CA ASN A 99 4.29 6.49 6.92
C ASN A 99 4.86 6.51 8.36
N CYS A 100 4.37 5.65 9.27
CA CYS A 100 4.84 5.55 10.65
C CYS A 100 5.97 4.52 10.86
N CYS A 101 6.22 3.69 9.86
CA CYS A 101 7.23 2.63 9.86
C CYS A 101 8.60 3.16 9.42
#